data_AF-A0A7D4AX42-F1
#
_entry.id   AF-A0A7D4AX42-F1
#
_cell.length_a   1.000
_cell.length_b   1.000
_cell.length_c   1.000
_cell.angle_alpha   90.00
_cell.angle_beta   90.00
_cell.angle_gamma   90.00
#
_symmetry.space_group_name_H-M   'P 1'
#
loop_
_entity.id
_entity.type
_entity.pdbx_description
1 polymer ?
#
loop_
_entity_poly.entity_id
_entity_poly.type
_entity_poly.pdbx_seq_one_letter_code
_entity_poly.pdbx_strand_id
1 'polypeptide(L)'
;MNTLRFFILSCLLLVALASRQPAQAQARRPGASISQLDNAKIAFITSRLTLTQDQAQRFWPVYNDFVTKRRELNRSARQLRRDADNPGLSDAQLRDNFTQDFAIRQQQLNLEKDYFEKLQKVLALRQVAQLYQAERDFTKEVLKRVAGQNAPAPPPADQPVR
;
A
#
# COMPACT_ATOMS: atom_id res chain seq x y z
N MET A 1 -50.61 5.23 -41.85
CA MET A 1 -49.91 6.15 -40.91
C MET A 1 -49.97 5.73 -39.43
N ASN A 2 -50.86 4.81 -39.03
CA ASN A 2 -50.97 4.41 -37.61
C ASN A 2 -50.01 3.28 -37.22
N THR A 3 -49.63 2.39 -38.14
CA THR A 3 -48.70 1.27 -37.89
C THR A 3 -47.27 1.72 -37.58
N LEU A 4 -46.81 2.83 -38.18
CA LEU A 4 -45.50 3.42 -37.91
C LEU A 4 -45.42 4.08 -36.52
N ARG A 5 -46.54 4.63 -36.02
CA ARG A 5 -46.65 5.22 -34.67
C ARG A 5 -46.62 4.16 -33.57
N PHE A 6 -47.25 2.99 -33.80
CA PHE A 6 -47.18 1.84 -32.88
C PHE A 6 -45.77 1.23 -32.80
N PHE A 7 -45.03 1.20 -33.91
CA PHE A 7 -43.63 0.74 -33.91
C PHE A 7 -42.70 1.68 -33.14
N ILE A 8 -42.87 3.00 -33.26
CA ILE A 8 -42.05 4.00 -32.54
C ILE A 8 -42.36 3.98 -31.03
N LEU A 9 -43.63 3.82 -30.63
CA LEU A 9 -44.01 3.68 -29.22
C LEU A 9 -43.55 2.34 -28.61
N SER A 10 -43.52 1.26 -29.40
CA SER A 10 -42.99 -0.04 -28.96
C SER A 10 -41.47 -0.02 -28.76
N CYS A 11 -40.72 0.67 -29.62
CA CYS A 11 -39.27 0.85 -29.45
C CYS A 11 -38.92 1.73 -28.22
N LEU A 12 -39.72 2.74 -27.91
CA LEU A 12 -39.51 3.60 -26.73
C LEU A 12 -39.80 2.88 -25.41
N LEU A 13 -40.73 1.91 -25.39
CA LEU A 13 -41.02 1.10 -24.21
C LEU A 13 -39.91 0.06 -23.91
N LEU A 14 -39.21 -0.43 -24.94
CA LEU A 14 -38.13 -1.41 -24.81
C LEU A 14 -36.81 -0.80 -24.30
N VAL A 15 -36.54 0.48 -24.56
CA VAL A 15 -35.34 1.19 -24.06
C VAL A 15 -35.48 1.55 -22.58
N ALA A 16 -36.70 1.76 -22.07
CA ALA A 16 -36.94 2.13 -20.67
C ALA A 16 -36.75 0.97 -19.67
N LEU A 17 -36.78 -0.31 -20.10
CA LEU A 17 -36.53 -1.46 -19.22
C LEU A 17 -35.04 -1.82 -19.09
N ALA A 18 -34.15 -1.23 -19.88
CA ALA A 18 -32.72 -1.57 -19.89
C ALA A 18 -31.86 -0.75 -18.90
N SER A 19 -32.43 0.23 -18.20
CA SER A 19 -31.70 1.13 -17.28
C SER A 19 -31.79 0.73 -15.79
N ARG A 20 -32.03 -0.55 -15.49
CA ARG A 20 -31.81 -1.09 -14.13
C ARG A 20 -30.37 -1.59 -14.01
N GLN A 21 -29.42 -0.67 -13.88
CA GLN A 21 -28.08 -1.03 -13.44
C GLN A 21 -28.18 -1.51 -11.98
N PRO A 22 -27.77 -2.74 -11.63
CA PRO A 22 -27.61 -3.11 -10.23
C PRO A 22 -26.55 -2.18 -9.66
N ALA A 23 -26.89 -1.47 -8.58
CA ALA A 23 -25.92 -0.73 -7.79
C ALA A 23 -24.86 -1.72 -7.31
N GLN A 24 -23.74 -1.79 -8.03
CA GLN A 24 -22.57 -2.53 -7.58
C GLN A 24 -22.04 -1.78 -6.37
N ALA A 25 -22.47 -2.20 -5.18
CA ALA A 25 -21.74 -1.95 -3.96
C ALA A 25 -20.32 -2.46 -4.22
N GLN A 26 -19.39 -1.54 -4.45
CA GLN A 26 -18.01 -1.84 -4.77
C GLN A 26 -17.39 -2.48 -3.53
N ALA A 27 -17.54 -3.80 -3.41
CA ALA A 27 -16.77 -4.60 -2.47
C ALA A 27 -15.30 -4.35 -2.83
N ARG A 28 -14.63 -3.48 -2.05
CA ARG A 28 -13.21 -3.17 -2.19
C ARG A 28 -12.48 -4.51 -2.20
N ARG A 29 -12.04 -4.96 -3.38
CA ARG A 29 -11.23 -6.17 -3.53
C ARG A 29 -10.00 -5.99 -2.64
N PRO A 30 -9.73 -6.86 -1.65
CA PRO A 30 -8.64 -6.68 -0.70
C PRO A 30 -7.25 -6.50 -1.34
N GLY A 31 -7.07 -6.97 -2.58
CA GLY A 31 -5.83 -6.79 -3.36
C GLY A 31 -5.73 -5.49 -4.16
N ALA A 32 -6.84 -4.77 -4.41
CA ALA A 32 -6.83 -3.54 -5.21
C ALA A 32 -6.15 -2.38 -4.46
N SER A 33 -6.26 -2.33 -3.14
CA SER A 33 -5.59 -1.31 -2.33
C SER A 33 -4.07 -1.52 -2.24
N ILE A 34 -3.62 -2.77 -2.17
CA ILE A 34 -2.19 -3.11 -2.10
C ILE A 34 -1.49 -2.77 -3.41
N SER A 35 -2.08 -3.14 -4.56
CA SER A 35 -1.50 -2.81 -5.87
C SER A 35 -1.49 -1.31 -6.16
N GLN A 36 -2.50 -0.58 -5.71
CA GLN A 36 -2.54 0.89 -5.80
C GLN A 36 -1.42 1.55 -4.99
N LEU A 37 -1.15 1.06 -3.77
CA LEU A 37 -0.06 1.56 -2.94
C LEU A 37 1.32 1.25 -3.54
N ASP A 38 1.50 0.05 -4.09
CA ASP A 38 2.75 -0.33 -4.76
C ASP A 38 3.02 0.55 -5.99
N ASN A 39 2.00 0.78 -6.83
CA ASN A 39 2.10 1.69 -7.98
C ASN A 39 2.39 3.13 -7.56
N ALA A 40 1.72 3.63 -6.51
CA ALA A 40 1.99 4.94 -5.96
C ALA A 40 3.43 5.06 -5.44
N LYS A 41 3.96 3.99 -4.83
CA LYS A 41 5.35 3.96 -4.35
C LYS A 41 6.34 4.00 -5.50
N ILE A 42 6.09 3.24 -6.57
CA ILE A 42 6.91 3.25 -7.79
C ILE A 42 6.95 4.66 -8.37
N ALA A 43 5.78 5.27 -8.60
CA ALA A 43 5.70 6.63 -9.13
C ALA A 43 6.41 7.65 -8.23
N PHE A 44 6.24 7.55 -6.91
CA PHE A 44 6.90 8.41 -5.95
C PHE A 44 8.42 8.30 -6.03
N ILE A 45 8.97 7.08 -6.04
CA ILE A 45 10.41 6.87 -6.15
C ILE A 45 10.94 7.39 -7.49
N THR A 46 10.29 7.08 -8.61
CA THR A 46 10.69 7.58 -9.94
C THR A 46 10.70 9.11 -10.00
N SER A 47 9.76 9.79 -9.32
CA SER A 47 9.74 11.25 -9.28
C SER A 47 10.83 11.89 -8.39
N ARG A 48 11.41 11.12 -7.45
CA ARG A 48 12.44 11.60 -6.52
C ARG A 48 13.85 11.19 -6.92
N LEU A 49 13.99 10.09 -7.65
CA LEU A 49 15.25 9.58 -8.15
C LEU A 49 15.37 9.85 -9.65
N THR A 50 16.34 10.67 -10.01
CA THR A 50 16.76 10.80 -11.40
C THR A 50 17.60 9.58 -11.77
N LEU A 51 17.00 8.63 -12.50
CA LEU A 51 17.66 7.45 -13.03
C LEU A 51 17.81 7.59 -14.54
N THR A 52 18.96 7.19 -15.08
CA THR A 52 19.08 6.95 -16.53
C THR A 52 18.27 5.70 -16.91
N GLN A 53 17.98 5.52 -18.20
CA GLN A 53 17.26 4.33 -18.67
C GLN A 53 17.98 3.02 -18.30
N ASP A 54 19.30 2.98 -18.46
CA ASP A 54 20.13 1.81 -18.10
C ASP A 54 20.12 1.57 -16.58
N GLN A 55 20.26 2.63 -15.77
CA GLN A 55 20.15 2.50 -14.32
C GLN A 55 18.77 1.98 -13.90
N ALA A 56 17.68 2.51 -14.47
CA ALA A 56 16.32 2.09 -14.14
C ALA A 56 16.10 0.60 -14.45
N GLN A 57 16.57 0.11 -15.60
CA GLN A 57 16.47 -1.29 -15.99
C GLN A 57 17.16 -2.24 -15.00
N ARG A 58 18.29 -1.82 -14.42
CA ARG A 58 19.05 -2.61 -13.43
C ARG A 58 18.55 -2.42 -12.00
N PHE A 59 18.04 -1.23 -11.68
CA PHE A 59 17.57 -0.84 -10.34
C PHE A 59 16.28 -1.56 -9.94
N TRP A 60 15.25 -1.54 -10.79
CA TRP A 60 13.93 -2.04 -10.43
C TRP A 60 13.91 -3.51 -10.02
N PRO A 61 14.63 -4.44 -10.69
CA PRO A 61 14.73 -5.82 -10.25
C PRO A 61 15.30 -5.96 -8.84
N VAL A 62 16.37 -5.23 -8.52
CA VAL A 62 17.01 -5.24 -7.19
C VAL A 62 16.05 -4.69 -6.13
N TYR A 63 15.40 -3.56 -6.43
CA TYR A 63 14.49 -2.92 -5.50
C TYR A 63 13.21 -3.73 -5.25
N ASN A 64 12.66 -4.39 -6.27
CA ASN A 64 11.46 -5.22 -6.14
C ASN A 64 11.73 -6.48 -5.29
N ASP A 65 12.90 -7.10 -5.47
CA ASP A 65 13.34 -8.22 -4.64
C ASP A 65 13.50 -7.78 -3.17
N PHE A 66 14.10 -6.61 -2.92
CA PHE A 66 14.19 -6.03 -1.57
C PHE A 66 12.82 -5.85 -0.93
N VAL A 67 11.90 -5.20 -1.64
CA VAL A 67 10.54 -4.93 -1.13
C VAL A 67 9.82 -6.23 -0.81
N THR A 68 9.99 -7.26 -1.64
CA THR A 68 9.36 -8.57 -1.45
C THR A 68 9.87 -9.25 -0.18
N LYS A 69 11.20 -9.36 -0.02
CA LYS A 69 11.81 -9.98 1.17
C LYS A 69 11.54 -9.19 2.44
N ARG A 70 11.58 -7.86 2.37
CA ARG A 70 11.23 -7.00 3.51
C ARG A 70 9.75 -7.18 3.90
N ARG A 71 8.86 -7.34 2.92
CA ARG A 71 7.43 -7.58 3.16
C ARG A 71 7.18 -8.91 3.87
N GLU A 72 7.93 -9.95 3.51
CA GLU A 72 7.89 -11.26 4.15
C GLU A 72 8.34 -11.18 5.62
N LEU A 73 9.52 -10.61 5.89
CA LEU A 73 9.99 -10.40 7.28
C LEU A 73 9.01 -9.57 8.10
N ASN A 74 8.43 -8.53 7.51
CA ASN A 74 7.41 -7.71 8.18
C ASN A 74 6.11 -8.49 8.45
N ARG A 75 5.77 -9.48 7.61
CA ARG A 75 4.63 -10.36 7.86
C ARG A 75 4.92 -11.28 9.05
N SER A 76 6.09 -11.90 9.09
CA SER A 76 6.52 -12.75 10.20
C SER A 76 6.55 -11.95 11.52
N ALA A 77 7.12 -10.74 11.51
CA ALA A 77 7.13 -9.86 12.70
C ALA A 77 5.72 -9.49 13.17
N ARG A 78 4.78 -9.24 12.26
CA ARG A 78 3.38 -8.95 12.62
C ARG A 78 2.67 -10.17 13.18
N GLN A 79 2.93 -11.36 12.64
CA GLN A 79 2.36 -12.59 13.15
C GLN A 79 2.87 -12.88 14.56
N LEU A 80 4.19 -12.83 14.75
CA LEU A 80 4.82 -13.02 16.07
C LEU A 80 4.26 -12.06 17.12
N ARG A 81 4.08 -10.78 16.77
CA ARG A 81 3.45 -9.80 17.68
C ARG A 81 2.03 -10.19 18.09
N ARG A 82 1.19 -10.61 17.14
CA ARG A 82 -0.18 -11.05 17.45
C ARG A 82 -0.18 -12.29 18.34
N ASP A 83 0.73 -13.22 18.09
CA ASP A 83 0.85 -14.44 18.89
C ASP A 83 1.36 -14.13 20.32
N ALA A 84 2.19 -13.09 20.46
CA ALA A 84 2.70 -12.57 21.73
C ALA A 84 1.67 -11.77 22.55
N ASP A 85 0.59 -11.28 21.94
CA ASP A 85 -0.49 -10.56 22.66
C ASP A 85 -1.37 -11.51 23.52
N ASN A 86 -1.14 -12.83 23.46
CA ASN A 86 -1.86 -13.80 24.26
C ASN A 86 -1.47 -13.69 25.76
N PRO A 87 -2.42 -13.34 26.67
CA PRO A 87 -2.12 -13.17 28.10
C PRO A 87 -1.83 -14.49 28.83
N GLY A 88 -2.08 -15.65 28.21
CA GLY A 88 -1.86 -16.97 28.79
C GLY A 88 -0.46 -17.56 28.53
N LEU A 89 0.49 -16.78 28.01
CA LEU A 89 1.83 -17.27 27.71
C LEU A 89 2.65 -17.49 28.99
N SER A 90 3.35 -18.62 29.05
CA SER A 90 4.35 -18.89 30.08
C SER A 90 5.62 -18.06 29.88
N ASP A 91 6.42 -17.89 30.94
CA ASP A 91 7.72 -17.20 30.89
C ASP A 91 8.69 -17.79 29.85
N ALA A 92 8.64 -19.10 29.63
CA ALA A 92 9.43 -19.77 28.60
C ALA A 92 8.98 -19.33 27.20
N GLN A 93 7.67 -19.32 26.93
CA GLN A 93 7.13 -18.87 25.65
C GLN A 93 7.36 -17.37 25.41
N LEU A 94 7.28 -16.54 26.46
CA LEU A 94 7.63 -15.12 26.37
C LEU A 94 9.09 -14.93 25.97
N ARG A 95 10.02 -15.67 26.59
CA ARG A 95 11.44 -15.65 26.23
C ARG A 95 11.68 -16.10 24.79
N ASP A 96 10.98 -17.13 24.34
CA ASP A 96 11.06 -17.60 22.96
C ASP A 96 10.56 -16.53 21.97
N ASN A 97 9.45 -15.85 22.30
CA ASN A 97 8.92 -14.75 21.50
C ASN A 97 9.91 -13.60 21.38
N PHE A 98 10.56 -13.18 22.48
CA PHE A 98 11.61 -12.16 22.43
C PHE A 98 12.80 -12.60 21.58
N THR A 99 13.23 -13.85 21.72
CA THR A 99 14.35 -14.41 20.93
C THR A 99 14.03 -14.41 19.44
N GLN A 100 12.80 -14.78 19.07
CA GLN A 100 12.33 -14.74 17.69
C GLN A 100 12.23 -13.29 17.16
N ASP A 101 11.76 -12.34 17.96
CA ASP A 101 11.68 -10.93 17.55
C ASP A 101 13.08 -10.37 17.28
N PHE A 102 14.06 -10.68 18.14
CA PHE A 102 15.46 -10.31 17.91
C PHE A 102 16.02 -10.94 16.63
N ALA A 103 15.74 -12.21 16.38
CA ALA A 103 16.18 -12.89 15.16
C ALA A 103 15.60 -12.22 13.90
N ILE A 104 14.30 -11.87 13.90
CA ILE A 104 13.67 -11.19 12.76
C ILE A 104 14.28 -9.80 12.55
N ARG A 105 14.53 -9.03 13.61
CA ARG A 105 15.20 -7.72 13.51
C ARG A 105 16.62 -7.85 12.94
N GLN A 106 17.36 -8.88 13.36
CA GLN A 106 18.68 -9.15 12.80
C GLN A 106 18.60 -9.49 11.32
N GLN A 107 17.63 -10.29 10.90
CA GLN A 107 17.39 -10.60 9.48
C GLN A 107 17.01 -9.34 8.68
N GLN A 108 16.21 -8.44 9.25
CA GLN A 108 15.87 -7.16 8.61
C GLN A 108 17.12 -6.30 8.41
N LEU A 109 17.97 -6.17 9.43
CA LEU A 109 19.21 -5.40 9.32
C LEU A 109 20.18 -6.01 8.30
N ASN A 110 20.30 -7.34 8.29
CA ASN A 110 21.14 -8.04 7.30
C ASN A 110 20.60 -7.81 5.89
N LEU A 111 19.28 -7.89 5.70
CA LEU A 111 18.65 -7.57 4.43
C LEU A 111 18.97 -6.14 3.99
N GLU A 112 18.85 -5.15 4.89
CA GLU A 112 19.16 -3.76 4.57
C GLU A 112 20.62 -3.57 4.12
N LYS A 113 21.58 -4.21 4.81
CA LYS A 113 23.00 -4.20 4.43
C LYS A 113 23.23 -4.84 3.07
N ASP A 114 22.66 -6.01 2.83
CA ASP A 114 22.82 -6.72 1.56
C ASP A 114 22.29 -5.91 0.37
N TYR A 115 21.15 -5.23 0.53
CA TYR A 115 20.59 -4.41 -0.54
C TYR A 115 21.28 -3.08 -0.70
N PHE A 116 21.85 -2.51 0.36
CA PHE A 116 22.74 -1.36 0.23
C PHE A 116 23.90 -1.69 -0.73
N GLU A 117 24.60 -2.80 -0.50
CA GLU A 117 25.71 -3.26 -1.36
C GLU A 117 25.25 -3.55 -2.80
N LYS A 118 24.07 -4.16 -2.97
CA LYS A 118 23.51 -4.43 -4.32
C LYS A 118 23.11 -3.14 -5.04
N LEU A 119 22.54 -2.18 -4.33
CA LEU A 119 22.12 -0.90 -4.90
C LEU A 119 23.32 -0.05 -5.31
N GLN A 120 24.41 -0.07 -4.56
CA GLN A 120 25.65 0.64 -4.92
C GLN A 120 26.30 0.15 -6.23
N LYS A 121 25.99 -1.08 -6.67
CA LYS A 121 26.46 -1.61 -7.97
C LYS A 121 25.72 -1.02 -9.17
N VAL A 122 24.55 -0.41 -8.93
CA VAL A 122 23.66 0.10 -10.00
C VAL A 122 23.33 1.59 -9.84
N LEU A 123 23.52 2.16 -8.65
CA LEU A 123 23.27 3.55 -8.30
C LEU A 123 24.50 4.21 -7.66
N ALA A 124 24.68 5.50 -7.88
CA ALA A 124 25.63 6.29 -7.11
C ALA A 124 25.21 6.39 -5.64
N LEU A 125 26.16 6.52 -4.72
CA LEU A 125 25.88 6.59 -3.28
C LEU A 125 24.88 7.71 -2.91
N ARG A 126 24.92 8.85 -3.61
CA ARG A 126 23.93 9.93 -3.44
C ARG A 126 22.51 9.50 -3.82
N GLN A 127 22.36 8.76 -4.92
CA GLN A 127 21.06 8.22 -5.36
C GLN A 127 20.55 7.17 -4.37
N VAL A 128 21.44 6.35 -3.79
CA VAL A 128 21.08 5.42 -2.71
C VAL A 128 20.55 6.20 -1.50
N ALA A 129 21.24 7.25 -1.05
CA ALA A 129 20.76 8.09 0.05
C ALA A 129 19.39 8.74 -0.25
N GLN A 130 19.20 9.24 -1.48
CA GLN A 130 17.90 9.77 -1.93
C GLN A 130 16.80 8.70 -1.93
N LEU A 131 17.11 7.44 -2.25
CA LEU A 131 16.16 6.34 -2.18
C LEU A 131 15.64 6.15 -0.76
N TYR A 132 16.54 6.07 0.22
CA TYR A 132 16.17 5.93 1.63
C TYR A 132 15.31 7.11 2.11
N GLN A 133 15.63 8.34 1.69
CA GLN A 133 14.81 9.51 1.99
C GLN A 133 13.42 9.40 1.35
N ALA A 134 13.35 9.05 0.06
CA ALA A 134 12.11 8.88 -0.67
C ALA A 134 11.21 7.80 -0.06
N GLU A 135 11.77 6.67 0.38
CA GLU A 135 11.00 5.63 1.07
C GLU A 135 10.40 6.16 2.39
N ARG A 136 11.20 6.85 3.21
CA ARG A 136 10.74 7.42 4.48
C ARG A 136 9.64 8.44 4.26
N ASP A 137 9.79 9.33 3.28
CA ASP A 137 8.82 10.37 3.00
C ASP A 137 7.53 9.78 2.41
N PHE A 138 7.63 8.76 1.55
CA PHE A 138 6.45 8.03 1.09
C PHE A 138 5.67 7.42 2.26
N THR A 139 6.34 6.75 3.19
CA THR A 139 5.68 6.18 4.38
C THR A 139 4.99 7.25 5.22
N LYS A 140 5.61 8.42 5.43
CA LYS A 140 4.96 9.54 6.14
C LYS A 140 3.72 10.02 5.40
N GLU A 141 3.78 10.19 4.09
CA GLU A 141 2.64 10.65 3.27
C GLU A 141 1.50 9.63 3.27
N VAL A 142 1.80 8.34 3.18
CA VAL A 142 0.79 7.28 3.33
C VAL A 142 0.15 7.34 4.71
N LEU A 143 0.94 7.48 5.78
CA LEU A 143 0.43 7.54 7.14
C LEU A 143 -0.47 8.76 7.36
N LYS A 144 -0.08 9.95 6.86
CA LYS A 144 -0.92 11.16 6.92
C LYS A 144 -2.27 10.96 6.23
N ARG A 145 -2.29 10.34 5.04
CA ARG A 145 -3.53 10.07 4.30
C ARG A 145 -4.44 9.09 5.04
N VAL A 146 -3.88 8.04 5.63
CA VAL A 146 -4.65 7.06 6.41
C VAL A 146 -5.18 7.70 7.70
N ALA A 147 -4.36 8.49 8.40
CA ALA A 147 -4.79 9.21 9.61
C ALA A 147 -5.90 10.24 9.30
N GLY A 148 -5.77 11.01 8.22
CA GLY A 148 -6.77 12.00 7.81
C GLY A 148 -8.10 11.39 7.34
N GLN A 149 -8.09 10.16 6.81
CA GLN A 149 -9.33 9.42 6.47
C GLN A 149 -10.06 8.87 7.71
N ASN A 150 -9.36 8.66 8.82
CA ASN A 150 -9.90 8.10 10.06
C ASN A 150 -10.13 9.16 11.16
N ALA A 151 -9.94 10.44 10.86
CA ALA A 151 -10.18 11.51 11.82
C ALA A 151 -11.70 11.68 12.05
N PRO A 152 -12.18 11.68 13.31
CA PRO A 152 -13.57 12.05 13.60
C PRO A 152 -13.83 13.46 13.06
N ALA A 153 -15.03 13.70 12.52
CA ALA A 153 -15.42 15.02 12.04
C ALA A 153 -15.14 16.08 13.11
N PRO A 154 -14.60 17.26 12.76
CA PRO A 154 -14.43 18.33 13.73
C PRO A 154 -15.78 18.61 14.39
N PRO A 155 -15.83 18.83 15.71
CA PRO A 155 -17.07 19.19 16.38
C PRO A 155 -17.70 20.39 15.67
N PRO A 156 -19.04 20.47 15.56
CA PRO A 156 -19.70 21.60 14.93
C PRO A 156 -19.16 22.88 15.58
N ALA A 157 -18.68 23.82 14.77
CA ALA A 157 -18.27 25.12 15.29
C ALA A 157 -19.44 25.72 16.06
N ASP A 158 -19.24 26.05 17.33
CA ASP A 158 -20.25 26.64 18.20
C ASP A 158 -20.97 27.74 17.44
N GLN A 159 -22.25 27.51 17.16
CA GLN A 159 -23.10 28.55 16.58
C GLN A 159 -23.15 29.67 17.63
N PRO A 160 -22.84 30.93 17.26
CA PRO A 160 -22.92 32.02 18.21
C PRO A 160 -24.36 32.09 18.71
N VAL A 161 -24.52 31.91 20.02
CA VAL A 161 -25.78 32.10 20.73
C VAL A 161 -26.22 33.53 20.45
N ARG A 162 -27.31 33.68 19.69
CA ARG A 162 -28.00 34.95 19.50
C ARG A 162 -28.98 35.19 20.63
#